data_AF-A0AAJ2ZDD3-F1
#
_entry.id   AF-A0AAJ2ZDD3-F1
#
_cell.length_a   1.000
_cell.length_b   1.000
_cell.length_c   1.000
_cell.angle_alpha   90.00
_cell.angle_beta   90.00
_cell.angle_gamma   90.00
#
_symmetry.space_group_name_H-M   'P 1'
#
loop_
_entity.id
_entity.type
_entity.pdbx_description
1 polymer ?
#
loop_
_entity_poly.entity_id
_entity_poly.type
_entity_poly.pdbx_seq_one_letter_code
_entity_poly.pdbx_strand_id
1 'polypeptide(L)'
;MNDLVEGLTERVRALQYAVRRVSPTPLLVRAGIFLSVLVGFLVAYPAQALAPRSLLALTVVAVLPAFGPRRVWPTFAALVTVGGWLLATLGFDRPPALWRLLAVATLLYLAHTLCALAALLPYDAVVDPDLVLRWLARAGAVVLAAAVLGVVLAALGGAGGDRGSQAATVVGLLVAVGLSGLLAWLLRRR
;
A
#
# COMPACT_ATOMS: atom_id res chain seq x y z
N MET A 1 -33.02 -20.20 -28.69
CA MET A 1 -31.62 -19.96 -29.12
C MET A 1 -31.35 -18.49 -29.38
N ASN A 2 -32.32 -17.72 -29.92
CA ASN A 2 -32.22 -16.25 -30.06
C ASN A 2 -32.12 -15.49 -28.72
N ASP A 3 -32.84 -15.90 -27.68
CA ASP A 3 -32.84 -15.18 -26.38
C ASP A 3 -31.47 -15.19 -25.68
N LEU A 4 -30.68 -16.26 -25.87
CA LEU A 4 -29.32 -16.36 -25.34
C LEU A 4 -28.35 -15.42 -26.07
N VAL A 5 -28.53 -15.25 -27.39
CA VAL A 5 -27.70 -14.38 -28.21
C VAL A 5 -28.04 -12.91 -27.93
N GLU A 6 -29.32 -12.57 -27.79
CA GLU A 6 -29.75 -11.22 -27.39
C GLU A 6 -29.23 -10.84 -26.00
N GLY A 7 -29.38 -11.73 -25.01
CA GLY A 7 -28.87 -11.50 -23.66
C GLY A 7 -27.34 -11.35 -23.59
N LEU A 8 -26.59 -12.09 -24.42
CA LEU A 8 -25.14 -11.91 -24.55
C LEU A 8 -24.78 -10.57 -25.20
N THR A 9 -25.51 -10.18 -26.25
CA THR A 9 -25.26 -8.93 -26.99
C THR A 9 -25.54 -7.71 -26.12
N GLU A 10 -26.59 -7.75 -25.31
CA GLU A 10 -26.95 -6.69 -24.38
C GLU A 10 -25.92 -6.54 -23.25
N ARG A 11 -25.43 -7.67 -22.71
CA ARG A 11 -24.32 -7.67 -21.75
C ARG A 11 -23.03 -7.11 -22.34
N VAL A 12 -22.69 -7.48 -23.58
CA VAL A 12 -21.50 -6.96 -24.28
C VAL A 12 -21.63 -5.45 -24.52
N ARG A 13 -22.81 -4.97 -24.93
CA ARG A 13 -23.07 -3.52 -25.10
C ARG A 13 -23.00 -2.78 -23.78
N ALA A 14 -23.58 -3.32 -22.71
CA ALA A 14 -23.47 -2.75 -21.37
C ALA A 14 -22.01 -2.68 -20.89
N LEU A 15 -21.22 -3.73 -21.17
CA LEU A 15 -19.79 -3.76 -20.87
C LEU A 15 -19.03 -2.71 -21.68
N GLN A 16 -19.29 -2.59 -22.99
CA GLN A 16 -18.67 -1.60 -23.86
C GLN A 16 -19.03 -0.17 -23.45
N TYR A 17 -20.27 0.08 -23.04
CA TYR A 17 -20.70 1.39 -22.55
C TYR A 17 -20.03 1.75 -21.23
N ALA A 18 -19.90 0.78 -20.32
CA ALA A 18 -19.17 0.96 -19.06
C ALA A 18 -17.68 1.23 -19.30
N VAL A 19 -17.04 0.49 -20.22
CA VAL A 19 -15.62 0.66 -20.57
C VAL A 19 -15.36 2.03 -21.23
N ARG A 20 -16.25 2.47 -22.13
CA ARG A 20 -16.12 3.78 -22.79
C ARG A 20 -16.27 4.97 -21.84
N ARG A 21 -16.91 4.77 -20.69
CA ARG A 21 -17.04 5.79 -19.64
C ARG A 21 -15.87 5.82 -18.67
N VAL A 22 -14.92 4.90 -18.77
CA VAL A 22 -13.79 4.87 -17.82
C VAL A 22 -12.86 6.03 -18.11
N SER A 23 -12.73 6.93 -17.14
CA SER A 23 -11.79 8.03 -17.19
C SER A 23 -10.36 7.52 -16.97
N PRO A 24 -9.34 8.12 -17.62
CA PRO A 24 -7.95 7.67 -17.50
C PRO A 24 -7.39 7.88 -16.09
N THR A 25 -7.82 8.91 -15.38
CA THR A 25 -7.26 9.25 -14.06
C THR A 25 -7.54 8.19 -12.99
N PRO A 26 -8.77 7.71 -12.77
CA PRO A 26 -9.01 6.58 -11.87
C PRO A 26 -8.22 5.31 -12.22
N LEU A 27 -8.00 5.03 -13.51
CA LEU A 27 -7.18 3.90 -13.94
C LEU A 27 -5.71 4.09 -13.58
N LEU A 28 -5.15 5.30 -13.78
CA LEU A 28 -3.79 5.62 -13.38
C LEU A 28 -3.59 5.49 -11.87
N VAL A 29 -4.55 5.92 -11.06
CA VAL A 29 -4.49 5.74 -9.60
C VAL A 29 -4.47 4.25 -9.25
N ARG A 30 -5.32 3.42 -9.88
CA ARG A 30 -5.35 1.97 -9.64
C ARG A 30 -4.07 1.27 -10.10
N ALA A 31 -3.52 1.68 -11.25
CA ALA A 31 -2.20 1.22 -11.70
C ALA A 31 -1.12 1.62 -10.69
N GLY A 32 -1.17 2.84 -10.15
CA GLY A 32 -0.29 3.30 -9.08
C GLY A 32 -0.38 2.45 -7.82
N ILE A 33 -1.59 2.03 -7.40
CA ILE A 33 -1.78 1.10 -6.28
C ILE A 33 -1.08 -0.23 -6.58
N PHE A 34 -1.40 -0.83 -7.73
CA PHE A 34 -0.83 -2.11 -8.14
C PHE A 34 0.70 -2.07 -8.17
N LEU A 35 1.27 -1.05 -8.81
CA LEU A 35 2.72 -0.88 -8.92
C LEU A 35 3.37 -0.64 -7.55
N SER A 36 2.78 0.20 -6.71
CA SER A 36 3.32 0.46 -5.36
C SER A 36 3.34 -0.81 -4.52
N VAL A 37 2.28 -1.61 -4.59
CA VAL A 37 2.19 -2.89 -3.84
C VAL A 37 3.15 -3.93 -4.42
N LEU A 38 3.19 -4.09 -5.75
CA LEU A 38 4.05 -5.07 -6.40
C LEU A 38 5.53 -4.76 -6.13
N VAL A 39 5.96 -3.50 -6.32
CA VAL A 39 7.32 -3.07 -5.99
C VAL A 39 7.58 -3.22 -4.49
N GLY A 40 6.59 -2.94 -3.64
CA GLY A 40 6.65 -3.21 -2.21
C GLY A 40 6.99 -4.66 -1.90
N PHE A 41 6.33 -5.62 -2.56
CA PHE A 41 6.66 -7.04 -2.43
C PHE A 41 8.06 -7.37 -2.93
N LEU A 42 8.48 -6.85 -4.08
CA LEU A 42 9.82 -7.11 -4.62
C LEU A 42 10.93 -6.58 -3.71
N VAL A 43 10.72 -5.45 -3.04
CA VAL A 43 11.66 -4.88 -2.08
C VAL A 43 11.64 -5.62 -0.74
N ALA A 44 10.47 -6.10 -0.32
CA ALA A 44 10.29 -6.77 0.97
C ALA A 44 10.83 -8.21 0.96
N TYR A 45 10.58 -8.97 -0.09
CA TYR A 45 10.95 -10.38 -0.17
C TYR A 45 12.43 -10.59 -0.55
N PRO A 46 13.06 -11.68 -0.07
CA PRO A 46 14.37 -12.10 -0.54
C PRO A 46 14.26 -12.68 -1.96
N ALA A 47 15.28 -12.48 -2.79
CA ALA A 47 15.27 -12.95 -4.19
C ALA A 47 15.07 -14.48 -4.29
N GLN A 48 15.58 -15.21 -3.30
CA GLN A 48 15.43 -16.66 -3.17
C GLN A 48 13.98 -17.11 -3.00
N ALA A 49 13.10 -16.25 -2.46
CA ALA A 49 11.68 -16.52 -2.31
C ALA A 49 10.84 -16.11 -3.54
N LEU A 50 11.44 -15.44 -4.52
CA LEU A 50 10.77 -14.93 -5.73
C LEU A 50 10.84 -15.93 -6.89
N ALA A 51 10.37 -17.16 -6.66
CA ALA A 51 10.13 -18.13 -7.72
C ALA A 51 8.97 -17.68 -8.65
N PRO A 52 8.88 -18.17 -9.90
CA PRO A 52 7.83 -17.77 -10.83
C PRO A 52 6.40 -17.94 -10.27
N ARG A 53 6.16 -19.01 -9.51
CA ARG A 53 4.86 -19.28 -8.87
C ARG A 53 4.54 -18.28 -7.75
N SER A 54 5.52 -17.91 -6.94
CA SER A 54 5.32 -16.91 -5.88
C SER A 54 5.19 -15.51 -6.47
N LEU A 55 5.93 -15.16 -7.53
CA LEU A 55 5.75 -13.91 -8.28
C LEU A 55 4.34 -13.78 -8.85
N LEU A 56 3.80 -14.86 -9.44
CA LEU A 56 2.42 -14.87 -9.92
C LEU A 56 1.44 -14.67 -8.76
N ALA A 57 1.62 -15.37 -7.64
CA ALA A 57 0.77 -15.20 -6.45
C ALA A 57 0.84 -13.77 -5.89
N LEU A 58 2.03 -13.19 -5.76
CA LEU A 58 2.23 -11.81 -5.31
C LEU A 58 1.61 -10.80 -6.28
N THR A 59 1.69 -11.06 -7.58
CA THR A 59 1.02 -10.24 -8.59
C THR A 59 -0.49 -10.27 -8.39
N VAL A 60 -1.09 -11.44 -8.18
CA VAL A 60 -2.52 -11.57 -7.86
C VAL A 60 -2.88 -10.81 -6.58
N VAL A 61 -2.05 -10.92 -5.53
CA VAL A 61 -2.28 -10.16 -4.29
C VAL A 61 -2.19 -8.65 -4.52
N ALA A 62 -1.25 -8.17 -5.34
CA ALA A 62 -1.10 -6.75 -5.67
C ALA A 62 -2.30 -6.19 -6.45
N VAL A 63 -3.01 -7.04 -7.19
CA VAL A 63 -4.24 -6.69 -7.92
C VAL A 63 -5.40 -6.44 -6.94
N LEU A 64 -5.49 -7.18 -5.83
CA LEU A 64 -6.62 -7.08 -4.88
C LEU A 64 -6.91 -5.64 -4.38
N PRO A 65 -5.95 -4.87 -3.84
CA PRO A 65 -6.20 -3.49 -3.41
C PRO A 65 -6.48 -2.55 -4.58
N ALA A 66 -5.92 -2.81 -5.76
CA ALA A 66 -6.17 -1.99 -6.96
C ALA A 66 -7.62 -2.11 -7.46
N PHE A 67 -8.29 -3.25 -7.25
CA PHE A 67 -9.70 -3.45 -7.61
C PHE A 67 -10.66 -3.11 -6.47
N GLY A 68 -10.32 -3.46 -5.23
CA GLY A 68 -11.16 -3.25 -4.05
C GLY A 68 -10.54 -2.34 -2.98
N PRO A 69 -10.30 -1.05 -3.26
CA PRO A 69 -9.61 -0.15 -2.34
C PRO A 69 -10.36 0.14 -1.03
N ARG A 70 -11.70 -0.07 -1.00
CA ARG A 70 -12.56 0.13 0.19
C ARG A 70 -12.63 -1.06 1.14
N ARG A 71 -12.02 -2.20 0.79
CA ARG A 71 -12.15 -3.46 1.55
C ARG A 71 -10.91 -3.72 2.40
N VAL A 72 -10.82 -4.91 2.97
CA VAL A 72 -9.67 -5.40 3.75
C VAL A 72 -8.40 -5.60 2.91
N TRP A 73 -8.48 -5.49 1.57
CA TRP A 73 -7.39 -5.80 0.66
C TRP A 73 -6.12 -4.95 0.83
N PRO A 74 -6.20 -3.62 1.04
CA PRO A 74 -5.00 -2.81 1.31
C PRO A 74 -4.29 -3.26 2.59
N THR A 75 -5.06 -3.58 3.64
CA THR A 75 -4.52 -4.11 4.90
C THR A 75 -3.90 -5.49 4.68
N PHE A 76 -4.56 -6.38 3.96
CA PHE A 76 -4.03 -7.70 3.64
C PHE A 76 -2.70 -7.60 2.87
N ALA A 77 -2.64 -6.78 1.82
CA ALA A 77 -1.41 -6.54 1.07
C ALA A 77 -0.30 -5.93 1.94
N ALA A 78 -0.64 -5.03 2.85
CA ALA A 78 0.32 -4.47 3.82
C ALA A 78 0.88 -5.57 4.73
N LEU A 79 0.04 -6.46 5.26
CA LEU A 79 0.46 -7.59 6.09
C LEU A 79 1.35 -8.57 5.32
N VAL A 80 1.02 -8.87 4.06
CA VAL A 80 1.88 -9.70 3.19
C VAL A 80 3.24 -9.04 2.96
N THR A 81 3.27 -7.72 2.76
CA THR A 81 4.53 -6.97 2.59
C THR A 81 5.39 -7.04 3.87
N VAL A 82 4.78 -6.79 5.03
CA VAL A 82 5.47 -6.89 6.33
C VAL A 82 5.94 -8.32 6.58
N GLY A 83 5.12 -9.34 6.27
CA GLY A 83 5.50 -10.74 6.36
C GLY A 83 6.69 -11.10 5.47
N GLY A 84 6.73 -10.59 4.23
CA GLY A 84 7.88 -10.73 3.34
C GLY A 84 9.16 -10.09 3.90
N TRP A 85 9.04 -8.90 4.48
CA TRP A 85 10.17 -8.20 5.11
C TRP A 85 10.69 -8.94 6.35
N LEU A 86 9.79 -9.47 7.19
CA LEU A 86 10.15 -10.33 8.33
C LEU A 86 10.79 -11.64 7.88
N LEU A 87 10.26 -12.26 6.83
CA LEU A 87 10.88 -13.46 6.24
C LEU A 87 12.29 -13.17 5.75
N ALA A 88 12.52 -12.05 5.07
CA ALA A 88 13.85 -11.66 4.61
C ALA A 88 14.83 -11.44 5.76
N THR A 89 14.38 -10.78 6.83
CA THR A 89 15.24 -10.39 7.97
C THR A 89 15.51 -11.52 8.94
N LEU A 90 14.50 -12.34 9.26
CA LEU A 90 14.59 -13.41 10.25
C LEU A 90 14.84 -14.80 9.64
N GLY A 91 14.38 -15.03 8.41
CA GLY A 91 14.45 -16.34 7.75
C GLY A 91 15.61 -16.50 6.77
N PHE A 92 16.21 -15.39 6.33
CA PHE A 92 17.31 -15.38 5.34
C PHE A 92 18.52 -14.55 5.81
N ASP A 93 18.59 -14.23 7.10
CA ASP A 93 19.67 -13.44 7.73
C ASP A 93 20.05 -12.17 6.97
N ARG A 94 19.09 -11.57 6.24
CA ARG A 94 19.34 -10.38 5.44
C ARG A 94 19.21 -9.14 6.33
N PRO A 95 20.32 -8.49 6.73
CA PRO A 95 20.27 -7.41 7.70
C PRO A 95 19.32 -6.30 7.24
N PRO A 96 18.60 -5.66 8.18
CA PRO A 96 17.71 -4.54 7.88
C PRO A 96 18.56 -3.36 7.40
N ALA A 97 18.48 -3.06 6.11
CA ALA A 97 19.14 -1.88 5.54
C ALA A 97 18.19 -0.68 5.58
N LEU A 98 18.70 0.48 6.00
CA LEU A 98 17.91 1.72 6.14
C LEU A 98 17.15 2.09 4.86
N TRP A 99 17.82 2.06 3.70
CA TRP A 99 17.18 2.37 2.43
C TRP A 99 16.01 1.42 2.11
N ARG A 100 16.13 0.15 2.49
CA ARG A 100 15.13 -0.90 2.24
C ARG A 100 13.92 -0.71 3.15
N LEU A 101 14.17 -0.35 4.41
CA LEU A 101 13.12 0.03 5.36
C LEU A 101 12.36 1.27 4.89
N LEU A 102 13.09 2.32 4.48
CA LEU A 102 12.49 3.56 3.97
C LEU A 102 11.69 3.31 2.68
N ALA A 103 12.21 2.48 1.77
CA ALA A 103 11.51 2.09 0.55
C ALA A 103 10.21 1.35 0.85
N VAL A 104 10.24 0.33 1.72
CA VAL A 104 9.03 -0.42 2.12
C VAL A 104 8.01 0.50 2.81
N ALA A 105 8.44 1.34 3.75
CA ALA A 105 7.56 2.29 4.44
C ALA A 105 6.92 3.28 3.46
N THR A 106 7.69 3.80 2.52
CA THR A 106 7.21 4.71 1.47
C THR A 106 6.18 4.03 0.57
N LEU A 107 6.47 2.82 0.09
CA LEU A 107 5.59 2.07 -0.80
C LEU A 107 4.29 1.66 -0.10
N LEU A 108 4.36 1.27 1.18
CA LEU A 108 3.17 1.01 1.99
C LEU A 108 2.31 2.26 2.18
N TYR A 109 2.93 3.39 2.52
CA TYR A 109 2.22 4.66 2.69
C TYR A 109 1.59 5.13 1.37
N LEU A 110 2.32 5.02 0.26
CA LEU A 110 1.84 5.38 -1.07
C LEU A 110 0.68 4.48 -1.51
N ALA A 111 0.80 3.16 -1.35
CA ALA A 111 -0.28 2.22 -1.64
C ALA A 111 -1.53 2.53 -0.80
N HIS A 112 -1.36 2.80 0.49
CA HIS A 112 -2.47 3.12 1.39
C HIS A 112 -3.18 4.42 1.00
N THR A 113 -2.42 5.49 0.74
CA THR A 113 -3.02 6.78 0.38
C THR A 113 -3.67 6.75 -1.01
N LEU A 114 -3.10 6.02 -1.96
CA LEU A 114 -3.71 5.80 -3.28
C LEU A 114 -4.98 4.95 -3.17
N CYS A 115 -5.03 3.95 -2.29
CA CYS A 115 -6.27 3.23 -1.99
C CYS A 115 -7.34 4.17 -1.41
N ALA A 116 -6.96 5.05 -0.48
CA ALA A 116 -7.89 6.03 0.08
C ALA A 116 -8.42 7.00 -0.99
N LEU A 117 -7.57 7.44 -1.93
CA LEU A 117 -7.99 8.26 -3.07
C LEU A 117 -8.92 7.47 -4.01
N ALA A 118 -8.53 6.26 -4.42
CA ALA A 118 -9.32 5.42 -5.32
C ALA A 118 -10.66 4.99 -4.71
N ALA A 119 -10.75 4.89 -3.39
CA ALA A 119 -12.00 4.67 -2.70
C ALA A 119 -12.99 5.82 -2.90
N LEU A 120 -12.56 7.04 -3.19
CA LEU A 120 -13.44 8.19 -3.41
C LEU A 120 -13.71 8.47 -4.90
N LEU A 121 -13.04 7.76 -5.82
CA LEU A 121 -13.12 7.98 -7.25
C LEU A 121 -14.02 6.93 -7.95
N PRO A 122 -15.20 7.32 -8.44
CA PRO A 122 -15.92 6.57 -9.46
C PRO A 122 -15.04 6.29 -10.68
N TYR A 123 -15.28 5.19 -11.39
CA TYR A 123 -14.50 4.84 -12.59
C TYR A 123 -14.68 5.84 -13.74
N ASP A 124 -15.79 6.56 -13.76
CA ASP A 124 -16.12 7.61 -14.73
C ASP A 124 -15.79 9.03 -14.24
N ALA A 125 -15.18 9.17 -13.05
CA ALA A 125 -14.85 10.47 -12.51
C ALA A 125 -13.80 11.20 -13.36
N VAL A 126 -14.16 12.41 -13.80
CA VAL A 126 -13.22 13.35 -14.40
C VAL A 126 -12.57 14.12 -13.25
N VAL A 127 -11.26 13.90 -13.08
CA VAL A 127 -10.48 14.46 -11.98
C VAL A 127 -9.46 15.43 -12.55
N ASP A 128 -9.43 16.63 -11.99
CA ASP A 128 -8.38 17.62 -12.27
C ASP A 128 -6.99 17.04 -11.93
N PRO A 129 -6.05 16.96 -12.88
CA PRO A 129 -4.69 16.49 -12.63
C PRO A 129 -3.98 17.22 -11.48
N ASP A 130 -4.26 18.51 -11.28
CA ASP A 130 -3.65 19.30 -10.22
C ASP A 130 -4.06 18.81 -8.82
N LEU A 131 -5.26 18.22 -8.69
CA LEU A 131 -5.65 17.56 -7.45
C LEU A 131 -4.74 16.36 -7.14
N VAL A 132 -4.44 15.54 -8.16
CA VAL A 132 -3.58 14.36 -8.01
C VAL A 132 -2.16 14.79 -7.67
N LEU A 133 -1.63 15.82 -8.34
CA LEU A 133 -0.30 16.36 -8.05
C LEU A 133 -0.20 16.93 -6.63
N ARG A 134 -1.19 17.71 -6.17
CA ARG A 134 -1.23 18.21 -4.80
C ARG A 134 -1.34 17.08 -3.77
N TRP A 135 -2.11 16.03 -4.07
CA TRP A 135 -2.19 14.85 -3.22
C TRP A 135 -0.84 14.14 -3.12
N LEU A 136 -0.17 13.91 -4.24
CA LEU A 136 1.15 13.29 -4.29
C LEU A 136 2.21 14.14 -3.59
N ALA A 137 2.16 15.46 -3.75
CA ALA A 137 3.05 16.38 -3.03
C ALA A 137 2.85 16.29 -1.51
N ARG A 138 1.60 16.24 -1.03
CA ARG A 138 1.30 16.05 0.39
C ARG A 138 1.80 14.70 0.87
N ALA A 139 1.58 13.63 0.11
CA ALA A 139 2.07 12.31 0.45
C ALA A 139 3.60 12.26 0.51
N GLY A 140 4.27 12.89 -0.47
CA GLY A 140 5.73 13.03 -0.50
C GLY A 140 6.27 13.82 0.69
N ALA A 141 5.60 14.91 1.10
CA ALA A 141 5.98 15.67 2.28
C ALA A 141 5.86 14.84 3.57
N VAL A 142 4.80 14.04 3.71
CA VAL A 142 4.63 13.14 4.85
C VAL A 142 5.72 12.05 4.86
N VAL A 143 5.99 11.43 3.71
CA VAL A 143 7.06 10.44 3.57
C VAL A 143 8.42 11.05 3.91
N LEU A 144 8.72 12.24 3.41
CA LEU A 144 9.98 12.93 3.67
C LEU A 144 10.13 13.24 5.17
N ALA A 145 9.10 13.80 5.81
CA ALA A 145 9.12 14.09 7.24
C ALA A 145 9.29 12.81 8.06
N ALA A 146 8.57 11.73 7.71
CA ALA A 146 8.68 10.44 8.36
C ALA A 146 10.06 9.79 8.15
N ALA A 147 10.65 9.94 6.96
CA ALA A 147 11.99 9.45 6.66
C ALA A 147 13.04 10.21 7.49
N VAL A 148 12.99 11.54 7.53
CA VAL A 148 13.88 12.36 8.35
C VAL A 148 13.78 11.97 9.82
N LEU A 149 12.56 11.89 10.37
CA LEU A 149 12.34 11.43 11.74
C LEU A 149 12.87 10.01 11.97
N GLY A 150 12.60 9.08 11.04
CA GLY A 150 13.07 7.71 11.12
C GLY A 150 14.61 7.61 11.11
N VAL A 151 15.29 8.42 10.30
CA VAL A 151 16.75 8.49 10.26
C VAL A 151 17.31 9.07 11.56
N VAL A 152 16.71 10.15 12.08
CA VAL A 152 17.11 10.74 13.36
C VAL A 152 16.94 9.73 14.50
N LEU A 153 15.80 9.05 14.56
CA LEU A 153 15.54 8.02 15.56
C LEU A 153 16.48 6.82 15.43
N ALA A 154 16.80 6.39 14.21
CA ALA A 154 17.77 5.32 13.98
C ALA A 154 19.18 5.72 14.42
N ALA A 155 19.60 6.95 14.13
CA ALA A 155 20.90 7.48 14.56
C ALA A 155 20.99 7.58 16.09
N LEU A 156 19.94 8.09 16.74
CA LEU A 156 19.85 8.15 18.21
C LEU A 156 19.83 6.75 18.84
N GLY A 157 19.16 5.80 18.22
CA GLY A 157 19.14 4.40 18.65
C GLY A 157 20.52 3.73 18.58
N GLY A 158 21.29 4.03 17.52
CA GLY A 158 22.67 3.55 17.38
C GLY A 158 23.64 4.19 18.38
N ALA A 159 23.36 5.40 18.85
CA ALA A 159 24.16 6.08 19.87
C ALA A 159 24.00 5.47 21.29
N GLY A 160 22.98 4.64 21.51
CA GLY A 160 22.64 4.05 22.82
C GLY A 160 23.49 2.84 23.27
N GLY A 161 24.49 2.42 22.50
CA GLY A 161 25.30 1.22 22.77
C GLY A 161 24.56 -0.12 22.51
N ASP A 162 25.26 -1.25 22.69
CA ASP A 162 24.78 -2.59 22.29
C ASP A 162 23.58 -3.16 23.09
N ARG A 163 23.02 -2.39 24.03
CA ARG A 163 21.92 -2.83 24.90
C ARG A 163 20.61 -2.16 24.53
N GLY A 164 19.99 -2.64 23.44
CA GLY A 164 18.61 -2.30 23.13
C GLY A 164 17.65 -2.79 24.22
N SER A 165 16.84 -1.88 24.80
CA SER A 165 15.84 -2.25 25.80
C SER A 165 14.56 -2.75 25.15
N GLN A 166 14.31 -4.05 25.25
CA GLN A 166 13.05 -4.65 24.76
C GLN A 166 11.82 -4.00 25.42
N ALA A 167 11.93 -3.63 26.69
CA ALA A 167 10.86 -2.93 27.41
C ALA A 167 10.55 -1.56 26.78
N ALA A 168 11.58 -0.80 26.39
CA ALA A 168 11.39 0.49 25.72
C ALA A 168 10.69 0.32 24.36
N THR A 169 11.03 -0.72 23.59
CA THR A 169 10.35 -1.04 22.32
C THR A 169 8.88 -1.40 22.53
N VAL A 170 8.57 -2.23 23.55
CA VAL A 170 7.19 -2.60 23.88
C VAL A 170 6.38 -1.39 24.32
N VAL A 171 6.93 -0.54 25.18
CA VAL A 171 6.28 0.71 25.62
C VAL A 171 6.03 1.63 24.42
N GLY A 172 7.02 1.83 23.56
CA GLY A 172 6.86 2.62 22.34
C GLY A 172 5.75 2.09 21.43
N LEU A 173 5.65 0.76 21.26
CA LEU A 173 4.58 0.12 20.50
C LEU A 173 3.20 0.34 21.14
N LEU A 174 3.09 0.18 22.47
CA LEU A 174 1.84 0.42 23.19
C LEU A 174 1.37 1.87 23.06
N VAL A 175 2.30 2.83 23.15
CA VAL A 175 1.99 4.25 22.93
C VAL A 175 1.50 4.49 21.50
N ALA A 176 2.17 3.93 20.49
CA ALA A 176 1.77 4.07 19.08
C ALA A 176 0.37 3.48 18.82
N VAL A 177 0.09 2.29 19.36
CA VAL A 177 -1.23 1.64 19.27
C VAL A 177 -2.29 2.45 20.00
N GLY A 178 -2.00 2.94 21.22
CA GLY A 178 -2.89 3.77 22.01
C GLY A 178 -3.26 5.08 21.32
N LEU A 179 -2.27 5.79 20.76
CA LEU A 179 -2.50 7.01 19.98
C LEU A 179 -3.33 6.74 18.73
N SER A 180 -3.06 5.65 18.02
CA SER A 180 -3.85 5.25 16.84
C SER A 180 -5.31 4.94 17.20
N GLY A 181 -5.53 4.24 18.32
CA GLY A 181 -6.86 3.95 18.84
C GLY A 181 -7.60 5.20 19.29
N LEU A 182 -6.91 6.12 19.97
CA LEU A 182 -7.46 7.41 20.40
C LEU A 182 -7.90 8.25 19.19
N LEU A 183 -7.05 8.35 18.16
CA LEU A 183 -7.38 9.05 16.92
C LEU A 183 -8.61 8.42 16.23
N ALA A 184 -8.65 7.09 16.13
CA ALA A 184 -9.79 6.39 15.54
C ALA A 184 -11.09 6.64 16.34
N TRP A 185 -11.01 6.67 17.67
CA TRP A 185 -12.16 6.97 18.53
C TRP A 185 -12.62 8.43 18.39
N LEU A 186 -11.69 9.39 18.35
CA LEU A 186 -12.01 10.81 18.15
C LEU A 186 -12.70 11.05 16.80
N LEU A 187 -12.27 10.35 15.75
CA LEU A 187 -12.88 10.44 14.42
C LEU A 187 -14.28 9.83 14.36
N ARG A 188 -14.58 8.81 15.16
CA ARG A 188 -15.92 8.20 15.25
C ARG A 188 -16.92 9.02 16.06
N ARG A 189 -16.45 9.99 16.85
CA ARG A 189 -17.28 10.87 17.68
C ARG A 189 -17.77 12.12 16.95
N ARG A 190 -17.25 12.40 15.76
CA ARG A 190 -17.72 13.47 14.88
C ARG A 190 -18.65 12.91 13.82
#